data_AF-A0A251XQ36-F1
#
_entry.id   AF-A0A251XQ36-F1
#
_cell.length_a   1.000
_cell.length_b   1.000
_cell.length_c   1.000
_cell.angle_alpha   90.00
_cell.angle_beta   90.00
_cell.angle_gamma   90.00
#
_symmetry.space_group_name_H-M   'P 1'
#
loop_
_entity.id
_entity.type
_entity.pdbx_description
1 polymer ?
#
loop_
_entity_poly.entity_id
_entity_poly.type
_entity_poly.pdbx_seq_one_letter_code
_entity_poly.pdbx_strand_id
1 'polypeptide(L)'
;MDQGDLLDHISRRARDTGHPLVIGISGYCGSGKSTVARELVAELPEAMRIRGDDFLDPVRSHGRSTDWDGVDRQRLATTVLVPFRDEQTSEFRRYDWSARALGAAEPLPTQPSSSSI
;
A
#
# COMPACT_ATOMS: atom_id res chain seq x y z
N MET A 1 12.79 -18.95 -6.24
CA MET A 1 12.73 -17.72 -5.45
C MET A 1 12.23 -18.12 -4.09
N ASP A 2 13.17 -18.33 -3.18
CA ASP A 2 12.84 -18.40 -1.76
C ASP A 2 12.66 -16.98 -1.20
N GLN A 3 12.43 -16.87 0.11
CA GLN A 3 12.19 -15.59 0.76
C GLN A 3 13.42 -14.66 0.70
N GLY A 4 14.64 -15.21 0.77
CA GLY A 4 15.87 -14.44 0.69
C GLY A 4 16.05 -13.84 -0.71
N ASP A 5 15.86 -14.65 -1.75
CA ASP A 5 15.91 -14.20 -3.14
C ASP A 5 14.93 -13.02 -3.41
N LEU A 6 13.75 -13.08 -2.80
CA LEU A 6 12.72 -12.03 -2.95
C LEU A 6 13.15 -10.74 -2.26
N LEU A 7 13.66 -10.81 -1.03
CA LEU A 7 14.14 -9.65 -0.28
C LEU A 7 15.30 -8.96 -0.99
N ASP A 8 16.24 -9.73 -1.52
CA ASP A 8 17.35 -9.22 -2.32
C ASP A 8 16.87 -8.56 -3.61
N HIS A 9 15.87 -9.15 -4.27
CA HIS A 9 15.25 -8.55 -5.44
C HIS A 9 14.60 -7.21 -5.11
N ILE A 10 13.82 -7.14 -4.04
CA ILE A 10 13.15 -5.91 -3.58
C ILE A 10 14.19 -4.84 -3.25
N SER A 11 15.20 -5.17 -2.46
CA SER A 11 16.24 -4.23 -2.02
C SER A 11 17.05 -3.69 -3.20
N ARG A 12 17.35 -4.54 -4.19
CA ARG A 12 17.99 -4.09 -5.44
C ARG A 12 17.08 -3.13 -6.21
N ARG A 13 15.81 -3.50 -6.42
CA ARG A 13 14.84 -2.67 -7.12
C ARG A 13 14.67 -1.30 -6.46
N ALA A 14 14.58 -1.25 -5.13
CA ALA A 14 14.44 -0.01 -4.38
C ALA A 14 15.62 0.95 -4.59
N ARG A 15 16.84 0.42 -4.72
CA ARG A 15 18.04 1.22 -5.02
C ARG A 15 18.09 1.70 -6.47
N ASP A 16 17.64 0.88 -7.41
CA ASP A 16 17.75 1.15 -8.84
C ASP A 16 16.66 2.12 -9.37
N THR A 17 15.49 2.20 -8.71
CA THR A 17 14.36 2.99 -9.23
C THR A 17 14.51 4.49 -9.04
N GLY A 18 15.36 4.95 -8.12
CA GLY A 18 15.58 6.38 -7.85
C GLY A 18 14.35 7.13 -7.31
N HIS A 19 13.30 6.39 -6.94
CA HIS A 19 12.07 6.85 -6.29
C HIS A 19 11.52 5.73 -5.40
N PRO A 20 10.61 6.01 -4.46
CA PRO A 20 10.03 4.99 -3.59
C PRO A 20 9.42 3.81 -4.37
N LEU A 21 9.66 2.59 -3.90
CA LEU A 21 9.16 1.36 -4.52
C LEU A 21 7.80 0.97 -3.91
N VAL A 22 6.81 0.74 -4.77
CA VAL A 22 5.50 0.19 -4.37
C VAL A 22 5.40 -1.26 -4.82
N ILE A 23 5.01 -2.15 -3.89
CA ILE A 23 4.84 -3.58 -4.15
C ILE A 23 3.37 -3.96 -3.97
N GLY A 24 2.73 -4.42 -5.06
CA GLY A 24 1.38 -4.95 -5.02
C GLY A 24 1.37 -6.45 -4.72
N ILE A 25 0.64 -6.87 -3.68
CA ILE A 25 0.46 -8.28 -3.33
C ILE A 25 -1.00 -8.67 -3.61
N SER A 26 -1.22 -9.46 -4.67
CA SER A 26 -2.54 -9.89 -5.13
C SER A 26 -2.74 -11.41 -4.96
N GLY A 27 -4.00 -11.84 -4.88
CA GLY A 27 -4.39 -13.23 -4.60
C GLY A 27 -5.74 -13.36 -3.88
N TYR A 28 -6.31 -14.55 -3.91
CA TYR A 28 -7.63 -14.84 -3.32
C TYR A 28 -7.68 -14.72 -1.79
N CYS A 29 -8.89 -14.66 -1.22
CA CYS A 29 -9.05 -14.73 0.23
C CYS A 29 -8.44 -16.03 0.78
N GLY A 30 -7.75 -15.97 1.91
CA GLY A 30 -7.06 -17.12 2.51
C GLY A 30 -5.72 -17.51 1.86
N SER A 31 -5.29 -16.87 0.78
CA SER A 31 -4.04 -17.23 0.07
C SER A 31 -2.73 -16.80 0.77
N GLY A 32 -2.78 -16.30 2.00
CA GLY A 32 -1.58 -15.89 2.76
C GLY A 32 -1.00 -14.50 2.43
N LYS A 33 -1.66 -13.66 1.60
CA LYS A 33 -1.15 -12.31 1.26
C LYS A 33 -0.77 -11.46 2.47
N SER A 34 -1.61 -11.48 3.51
CA SER A 34 -1.37 -10.69 4.71
C SER A 34 -0.18 -11.24 5.50
N THR A 35 0.09 -12.55 5.44
CA THR A 35 1.26 -13.18 6.05
C THR A 35 2.52 -12.69 5.35
N VAL A 36 2.61 -12.85 4.03
CA VAL A 36 3.76 -12.37 3.22
C VAL A 36 3.99 -10.87 3.42
N ALA A 37 2.92 -10.06 3.42
CA ALA A 37 3.04 -8.62 3.64
C ALA A 37 3.58 -8.25 5.03
N ARG A 38 3.30 -9.05 6.08
CA ARG A 38 3.85 -8.84 7.42
C ARG A 38 5.30 -9.27 7.50
N GLU A 39 5.65 -10.40 6.91
CA GLU A 39 7.02 -10.91 6.84
C GLU A 39 7.93 -9.91 6.11
N LEU A 40 7.49 -9.37 4.97
CA LEU A 40 8.25 -8.36 4.23
C LEU A 40 8.53 -7.10 5.06
N VAL A 41 7.54 -6.58 5.80
CA VAL A 41 7.74 -5.39 6.65
C VAL A 41 8.59 -5.70 7.89
N ALA A 42 8.57 -6.95 8.38
CA ALA A 42 9.45 -7.35 9.48
C ALA A 42 10.93 -7.37 9.05
N GLU A 43 11.21 -7.77 7.81
CA GLU A 43 12.56 -7.85 7.25
C GLU A 43 13.03 -6.55 6.58
N LEU A 44 12.10 -5.68 6.19
CA LEU A 44 12.36 -4.37 5.57
C LEU A 44 11.84 -3.25 6.49
N PRO A 45 12.62 -2.79 7.47
CA PRO A 45 12.15 -1.85 8.50
C PRO A 45 11.74 -0.47 7.94
N GLU A 46 12.20 -0.11 6.75
CA GLU A 46 11.81 1.11 6.04
C GLU A 46 10.49 0.95 5.25
N ALA A 47 10.00 -0.28 5.11
CA ALA A 47 8.77 -0.56 4.39
C ALA A 47 7.55 -0.37 5.30
N MET A 48 6.45 0.11 4.71
CA MET A 48 5.15 0.16 5.35
C MET A 48 4.15 -0.75 4.63
N ARG A 49 3.14 -1.23 5.36
CA ARG A 49 2.06 -2.04 4.79
C ARG A 49 0.75 -1.26 4.80
N ILE A 50 0.11 -1.19 3.64
CA ILE A 50 -1.24 -0.68 3.43
C ILE A 50 -2.14 -1.83 2.98
N ARG A 51 -3.38 -1.91 3.45
CA ARG A 51 -4.32 -2.94 2.99
C ARG A 51 -5.27 -2.40 1.94
N GLY A 52 -5.61 -3.24 0.97
CA GLY A 52 -6.56 -2.85 -0.09
C GLY A 52 -7.96 -2.53 0.41
N ASP A 53 -8.41 -3.16 1.51
CA ASP A 53 -9.70 -2.89 2.13
C ASP A 53 -9.77 -1.53 2.83
N ASP A 54 -8.63 -0.90 3.13
CA ASP A 54 -8.59 0.50 3.60
C ASP A 54 -9.09 1.47 2.50
N PHE A 55 -9.13 1.03 1.23
CA PHE A 55 -9.56 1.81 0.06
C PHE A 55 -10.97 1.44 -0.41
N LEU A 56 -11.82 0.88 0.45
CA LEU A 56 -13.23 0.71 0.08
C LEU A 56 -13.95 2.06 -0.06
N ASP A 57 -14.84 2.14 -1.05
CA ASP A 57 -15.76 3.24 -1.27
C ASP A 57 -17.01 3.05 -0.38
N PRO A 58 -17.33 3.97 0.54
CA PRO A 58 -18.47 3.83 1.45
C PRO A 58 -19.84 3.67 0.77
N VAL A 59 -20.00 4.13 -0.46
CA VAL A 59 -21.24 4.01 -1.21
C VAL A 59 -21.25 2.68 -1.98
N ARG A 60 -20.17 2.37 -2.70
CA ARG A 60 -20.13 1.23 -3.63
C ARG A 60 -19.79 -0.11 -2.97
N SER A 61 -19.07 -0.10 -1.85
CA SER A 61 -18.61 -1.33 -1.17
C SER A 61 -19.74 -2.20 -0.62
N HIS A 62 -20.95 -1.65 -0.52
CA HIS A 62 -22.14 -2.37 -0.05
C HIS A 62 -22.82 -3.19 -1.14
N GLY A 63 -22.50 -2.94 -2.41
CA GLY A 63 -23.01 -3.71 -3.55
C GLY A 63 -22.15 -4.95 -3.82
N ARG A 64 -22.79 -6.06 -4.21
CA ARG A 64 -22.05 -7.18 -4.81
C ARG A 64 -21.54 -6.74 -6.19
N SER A 65 -20.25 -6.89 -6.41
CA SER A 65 -19.60 -6.60 -7.70
C SER A 65 -18.71 -7.78 -8.08
N THR A 66 -18.70 -8.12 -9.37
CA THR A 66 -17.78 -9.12 -9.94
C THR A 66 -16.38 -8.56 -10.16
N ASP A 67 -16.25 -7.22 -10.23
CA ASP A 67 -15.00 -6.53 -10.62
C ASP A 67 -14.37 -5.74 -9.47
N TRP A 68 -14.81 -6.00 -8.25
CA TRP A 68 -14.34 -5.29 -7.06
C TRP A 68 -14.50 -3.76 -7.19
N ASP A 69 -15.63 -3.30 -7.77
CA ASP A 69 -15.95 -1.86 -7.89
C ASP A 69 -16.08 -1.15 -6.53
N GLY A 70 -16.22 -1.93 -5.45
CA GLY A 70 -16.16 -1.42 -4.08
C GLY A 70 -14.79 -0.84 -3.69
N VAL A 71 -13.71 -1.11 -4.43
CA VAL A 71 -12.39 -0.50 -4.19
C VAL A 71 -12.25 0.80 -4.96
N ASP A 72 -12.05 1.89 -4.23
CA ASP A 72 -11.78 3.23 -4.73
C ASP A 72 -10.34 3.35 -5.25
N ARG A 73 -10.13 2.81 -6.46
CA ARG A 73 -8.84 2.82 -7.15
C ARG A 73 -8.36 4.25 -7.46
N GLN A 74 -9.30 5.17 -7.71
CA GLN A 74 -8.98 6.56 -7.97
C GLN A 74 -8.38 7.21 -6.72
N ARG A 75 -9.01 7.06 -5.55
CA ARG A 75 -8.46 7.57 -4.28
C ARG A 75 -7.09 6.97 -3.98
N LEU A 76 -6.93 5.65 -4.12
CA LEU A 76 -5.64 5.01 -3.95
C LEU A 76 -4.56 5.64 -4.85
N ALA A 77 -4.88 5.84 -6.13
CA ALA A 77 -3.93 6.42 -7.07
C ALA A 77 -3.61 7.89 -6.72
N THR A 78 -4.62 8.73 -6.50
CA THR A 78 -4.44 10.18 -6.42
C THR A 78 -3.95 10.67 -5.06
N THR A 79 -4.24 9.98 -3.96
CA THR A 79 -3.83 10.42 -2.61
C THR A 79 -2.61 9.67 -2.07
N VAL A 80 -2.30 8.50 -2.64
CA VAL A 80 -1.20 7.65 -2.18
C VAL A 80 -0.19 7.38 -3.29
N LEU A 81 -0.56 6.63 -4.33
CA LEU A 81 0.45 6.09 -5.25
C LEU A 81 1.18 7.16 -6.06
N VAL A 82 0.44 8.13 -6.61
CA VAL A 82 1.03 9.21 -7.41
C VAL A 82 1.87 10.14 -6.54
N PRO A 83 1.36 10.72 -5.42
CA PRO A 83 2.18 11.56 -4.56
C PRO A 83 3.39 10.83 -3.98
N PHE A 84 3.24 9.56 -3.58
CA PHE A 84 4.34 8.78 -3.02
C PHE A 84 5.45 8.51 -4.03
N ARG A 85 5.08 8.25 -5.30
CA ARG A 85 6.07 8.08 -6.38
C ARG A 85 6.81 9.38 -6.68
N ASP A 86 6.11 10.51 -6.59
CA ASP A 86 6.66 11.84 -6.84
C ASP A 86 7.33 12.45 -5.58
N GLU A 87 7.54 11.63 -4.53
CA GLU A 87 8.16 12.03 -3.25
C GLU A 87 7.44 13.21 -2.54
N GLN A 88 6.13 13.34 -2.80
CA GLN A 88 5.26 14.29 -2.13
C GLN A 88 4.56 13.65 -0.94
N THR A 89 4.13 14.50 0.00
CA THR A 89 3.34 14.06 1.16
C THR A 89 2.11 13.30 0.70
N SER A 90 2.03 12.04 1.11
CA SER A 90 0.92 11.15 0.82
C SER A 90 0.08 10.96 2.06
N GLU A 91 -1.24 10.92 1.89
CA GLU A 91 -2.18 10.66 2.97
C GLU A 91 -3.23 9.65 2.53
N PHE A 92 -3.70 8.84 3.47
CA PHE A 92 -4.81 7.93 3.23
C PHE A 92 -5.83 7.99 4.36
N ARG A 93 -7.05 7.58 4.05
CA ARG A 93 -8.13 7.44 5.03
C ARG A 93 -8.59 6.00 5.02
N ARG A 94 -8.44 5.32 6.16
CA ARG A 94 -8.90 3.95 6.31
C ARG A 94 -10.41 3.88 6.23
N TYR A 95 -10.91 2.81 5.61
CA TYR A 95 -12.32 2.47 5.70
C TYR A 95 -12.66 1.95 7.11
N ASP A 96 -13.56 2.63 7.80
CA ASP A 96 -14.09 2.20 9.09
C ASP A 96 -15.31 1.30 8.86
N TRP A 97 -15.16 0.03 9.17
CA TRP A 97 -16.22 -0.97 9.04
C TRP A 97 -17.41 -0.75 9.98
N SER A 98 -17.18 -0.13 11.14
CA SER A 98 -18.21 0.14 12.14
C SER A 98 -19.03 1.37 11.74
N ALA A 99 -18.35 2.44 11.34
CA ALA A 99 -19.00 3.68 10.89
C ALA A 99 -19.48 3.63 9.43
N ARG A 100 -19.01 2.64 8.65
CA ARG A 100 -19.24 2.54 7.19
C ARG A 100 -18.86 3.83 6.47
N ALA A 101 -17.72 4.39 6.83
CA ALA A 101 -17.27 5.69 6.37
C ALA A 101 -15.74 5.73 6.31
N LEU A 102 -15.19 6.80 5.74
CA LEU A 102 -13.75 7.06 5.80
C LEU A 102 -13.39 7.65 7.17
N GLY A 103 -12.35 7.09 7.78
CA GLY A 103 -11.75 7.62 9.00
C GLY A 103 -10.95 8.91 8.77
N ALA A 104 -10.17 9.27 9.78
CA ALA A 104 -9.26 10.41 9.72
C ALA A 104 -8.16 10.20 8.67
N ALA A 105 -7.58 11.30 8.18
CA ALA A 105 -6.41 11.26 7.31
C ALA A 105 -5.18 10.83 8.13
N GLU A 106 -4.45 9.86 7.59
CA GLU A 106 -3.20 9.34 8.13
C GLU A 106 -2.08 9.62 7.12
N PRO A 107 -1.00 10.32 7.53
CA PRO A 107 0.14 10.50 6.65
C PRO A 107 0.87 9.17 6.44
N LEU A 108 1.38 8.97 5.23
CA LEU A 108 2.39 7.93 5.02
C LEU A 108 3.73 8.43 5.59
N PRO A 109 4.52 7.58 6.25
CA PRO A 109 5.91 7.89 6.56
C PRO A 109 6.62 8.30 5.27
N THR A 110 7.09 9.55 5.22
CA THR A 110 8.01 9.99 4.17
C THR A 110 9.35 9.32 4.46
N GLN A 111 9.94 8.66 3.47
CA GLN A 111 11.33 8.25 3.61
C GLN A 111 12.16 9.52 3.86
N PRO A 112 13.11 9.51 4.79
CA PRO A 112 13.98 10.66 4.97
C PRO A 112 14.65 10.92 3.62
N SER A 113 14.43 12.12 3.08
CA SER A 113 15.14 12.59 1.92
C SER A 113 16.63 12.40 2.21
N SER A 114 17.30 11.55 1.43
CA SER A 114 18.76 11.56 1.42
C SER A 114 19.16 12.94 0.92
N SER A 115 19.37 13.86 1.86
CA SER A 115 19.98 15.15 1.60
C SER A 115 21.34 14.85 1.00
N SER A 116 21.43 15.01 -0.32
CA SER A 116 22.70 15.00 -1.02
C SER A 116 23.50 16.17 -0.45
N ILE A 117 24.59 15.85 0.26
CA ILE A 117 25.65 16.79 0.64
C ILE A 117 26.51 17.04 -0.59
#